data_AF-Q7NL70-F1
#
_entry.id   AF-Q7NL70-F1
#
_cell.length_a   1.000
_cell.length_b   1.000
_cell.length_c   1.000
_cell.angle_alpha   90.00
_cell.angle_beta   90.00
_cell.angle_gamma   90.00
#
_symmetry.space_group_name_H-M   'P 1'
#
loop_
_entity.id
_entity.type
_entity.pdbx_description
1 polymer ?
#
loop_
_entity_poly.entity_id
_entity_poly.type
_entity_poly.pdbx_seq_one_letter_code
_entity_poly.pdbx_strand_id
1 'polypeptide(L)'
;MRALLWLVTTQGASMSDPPAAPASEQEIEAVIAELEQYRRRIIDDALHIAKLAKVPKQVTMGHLEKHPEIHRIDAMLTALRAGEPFALPASTAE
;
A
#
# COMPACT_ATOMS: atom_id res chain seq x y z
N MET A 1 4.90 -54.17 23.17
CA MET A 1 5.37 -54.80 21.91
C MET A 1 5.78 -53.69 20.96
N ARG A 2 7.05 -53.68 20.54
CA ARG A 2 7.60 -52.74 19.56
C ARG A 2 7.35 -53.28 18.15
N ALA A 3 6.81 -52.47 17.25
CA ALA A 3 6.92 -52.68 15.82
C ALA A 3 7.72 -51.50 15.23
N LEU A 4 8.93 -51.80 14.80
CA LEU A 4 9.75 -50.96 13.92
C LEU A 4 9.32 -51.25 12.49
N LEU A 5 9.01 -50.22 11.70
CA LEU A 5 9.45 -50.16 10.31
C LEU A 5 9.61 -48.70 9.86
N TRP A 6 10.79 -48.45 9.33
CA TRP A 6 11.34 -47.18 8.85
C TRP A 6 10.90 -46.90 7.40
N LEU A 7 10.73 -45.61 7.05
CA LEU A 7 11.24 -44.88 5.85
C LEU A 7 10.53 -43.49 5.80
N VAL A 8 11.19 -42.38 6.20
CA VAL A 8 11.97 -41.41 5.38
C VAL A 8 11.12 -40.63 4.35
N THR A 9 10.58 -39.48 4.78
CA THR A 9 10.88 -38.06 4.44
C THR A 9 10.28 -37.46 3.15
N THR A 10 9.45 -36.43 3.32
CA THR A 10 9.51 -35.08 2.70
C THR A 10 8.33 -34.30 3.30
N GLN A 11 8.53 -33.54 4.38
CA GLN A 11 8.89 -32.12 4.36
C GLN A 11 7.98 -31.29 3.43
N GLY A 12 6.80 -30.95 3.92
CA GLY A 12 6.14 -29.69 3.63
C GLY A 12 5.87 -29.04 4.97
N ALA A 13 6.84 -28.25 5.44
CA ALA A 13 6.74 -27.58 6.73
C ALA A 13 5.47 -26.73 6.74
N SER A 14 4.71 -26.88 7.83
CA SER A 14 3.78 -25.90 8.36
C SER A 14 4.41 -24.51 8.28
N MET A 15 4.07 -23.72 7.26
CA MET A 15 4.14 -22.27 7.34
C MET A 15 2.84 -21.84 8.01
N SER A 16 2.79 -22.04 9.33
CA SER A 16 1.97 -21.18 10.15
C SER A 16 2.65 -19.82 10.04
N ASP A 17 2.12 -18.93 9.18
CA ASP A 17 2.50 -17.52 9.26
C ASP A 17 2.32 -17.12 10.72
N PRO A 18 3.37 -16.64 11.41
CA PRO A 18 3.15 -16.07 12.73
C PRO A 18 2.12 -14.94 12.57
N PRO A 19 1.20 -14.74 13.53
CA PRO A 19 0.29 -13.61 13.46
C PRO A 19 1.14 -12.36 13.24
N ALA A 20 0.94 -11.68 12.10
CA ALA A 20 1.75 -10.54 11.70
C ALA A 20 1.84 -9.59 12.89
N ALA A 21 3.06 -9.41 13.40
CA ALA A 21 3.28 -8.46 14.48
C ALA A 21 2.78 -7.10 13.99
N PRO A 22 2.11 -6.30 14.85
CA PRO A 22 1.71 -4.95 14.46
C PRO A 22 2.95 -4.21 13.95
N ALA A 23 2.82 -3.55 12.79
CA ALA A 23 3.89 -2.75 12.22
C ALA A 23 4.39 -1.74 13.27
N SER A 24 5.70 -1.52 13.30
CA SER A 24 6.29 -0.52 14.18
C SER A 24 5.83 0.88 13.78
N GLU A 25 5.81 1.82 14.73
CA GLU A 25 5.47 3.22 14.48
C GLU A 25 6.37 3.82 13.38
N GLN A 26 7.64 3.45 13.35
CA GLN A 26 8.60 3.89 12.34
C GLN A 26 8.25 3.40 10.93
N GLU A 27 7.78 2.15 10.80
CA GLU A 27 7.34 1.60 9.51
C GLU A 27 6.07 2.29 9.02
N ILE A 28 5.12 2.57 9.94
CA ILE A 28 3.89 3.30 9.62
C ILE A 28 4.23 4.72 9.12
N GLU A 29 5.12 5.42 9.82
CA GLU A 29 5.54 6.77 9.43
C GLU A 29 6.24 6.79 8.06
N ALA A 30 7.09 5.79 7.77
CA ALA A 30 7.73 5.66 6.47
C ALA A 30 6.70 5.49 5.34
N VAL A 31 5.70 4.63 5.54
CA VAL A 31 4.62 4.41 4.56
C VAL A 31 3.79 5.68 4.38
N ILE A 32 3.46 6.40 5.46
CA ILE A 32 2.76 7.70 5.37
C ILE A 32 3.55 8.67 4.50
N ALA A 33 4.85 8.82 4.74
CA ALA A 33 5.71 9.73 3.97
C ALA A 33 5.76 9.35 2.48
N GLU A 34 5.87 8.06 2.16
CA GLU A 34 5.85 7.56 0.77
C GLU A 34 4.52 7.86 0.07
N LEU A 35 3.39 7.66 0.74
CA LEU A 35 2.07 7.94 0.21
C LEU A 35 1.85 9.43 -0.05
N GLU A 36 2.29 10.29 0.87
CA GLU A 36 2.23 11.74 0.70
C GLU A 36 3.09 12.22 -0.48
N GLN A 37 4.29 11.66 -0.63
CA GLN A 37 5.15 11.93 -1.76
C GLN A 37 4.51 11.47 -3.08
N TYR A 38 3.90 10.28 -3.08
CA TYR A 38 3.25 9.76 -4.29
C TYR A 38 2.06 10.63 -4.70
N ARG A 39 1.20 11.00 -3.76
CA ARG A 39 0.09 11.94 -3.98
C ARG A 39 0.58 13.27 -4.57
N ARG A 40 1.66 13.82 -4.02
CA ARG A 40 2.28 15.07 -4.51
C ARG A 40 2.74 14.94 -5.95
N ARG A 41 3.43 13.84 -6.30
CA ARG A 41 3.88 13.59 -7.67
C ARG A 41 2.73 13.58 -8.67
N ILE A 42 1.61 12.94 -8.34
CA ILE A 42 0.41 12.93 -9.21
C ILE A 42 -0.07 14.36 -9.49
N ILE A 43 -0.14 15.20 -8.46
CA ILE A 43 -0.59 16.59 -8.58
C ILE A 43 0.40 17.40 -9.41
N ASP A 44 1.69 17.29 -9.11
CA ASP A 44 2.73 18.05 -9.79
C ASP A 44 2.83 17.68 -11.27
N ASP A 45 2.79 16.39 -11.59
CA ASP A 45 2.79 15.90 -12.97
C ASP A 45 1.57 16.38 -13.75
N ALA A 46 0.38 16.31 -13.15
CA ALA A 46 -0.85 16.79 -13.78
C ALA A 46 -0.79 18.30 -14.05
N LEU A 47 -0.29 19.10 -13.11
CA LEU A 47 -0.12 20.54 -13.28
C LEU A 47 0.94 20.86 -14.33
N HIS A 48 2.02 20.09 -14.39
CA HIS A 48 3.07 20.23 -15.39
C HIS A 48 2.53 19.96 -16.80
N ILE A 49 1.86 18.82 -17.00
CA ILE A 49 1.26 18.44 -18.28
C ILE A 49 0.20 19.46 -18.70
N ALA A 50 -0.67 19.88 -17.77
CA ALA A 50 -1.68 20.90 -18.05
C ALA A 50 -1.07 22.22 -18.51
N LYS A 51 0.04 22.65 -17.89
CA LYS A 51 0.76 23.86 -18.30
C LYS A 51 1.29 23.73 -19.73
N LEU A 52 1.89 22.59 -20.09
CA LEU A 52 2.36 22.33 -21.46
C LEU A 52 1.21 22.31 -22.47
N ALA A 53 0.08 21.73 -22.08
CA ALA A 53 -1.15 21.67 -22.88
C ALA A 53 -1.97 22.98 -22.87
N LYS A 54 -1.52 24.02 -22.16
CA LYS A 54 -2.22 25.30 -21.96
C LYS A 54 -3.64 25.15 -21.38
N VAL A 55 -3.86 24.09 -20.59
CA VAL A 55 -5.12 23.88 -19.87
C VAL A 55 -5.14 24.79 -18.63
N PRO A 56 -6.23 25.53 -18.37
CA PRO A 56 -6.34 26.36 -17.19
C PRO A 56 -6.20 25.57 -15.90
N LYS A 57 -5.44 26.09 -14.92
CA LYS A 57 -5.22 25.43 -13.63
C LYS A 57 -6.52 25.02 -12.93
N GLN A 58 -7.57 25.86 -12.98
CA GLN A 58 -8.86 25.54 -12.37
C GLN A 58 -9.50 24.27 -12.94
N VAL A 59 -9.37 24.05 -14.25
CA VAL A 59 -9.88 22.83 -14.91
C VAL A 59 -9.08 21.62 -14.43
N THR A 60 -7.76 21.70 -14.42
CA THR A 60 -6.88 20.63 -13.92
C THR A 60 -7.17 20.28 -12.46
N MET A 61 -7.35 21.29 -11.60
CA MET A 61 -7.70 21.07 -10.20
C MET A 61 -9.06 20.37 -10.06
N GLY A 62 -10.06 20.76 -10.86
CA GLY A 62 -11.37 20.08 -10.86
C GLY A 62 -11.30 18.61 -11.30
N HIS A 63 -10.33 18.23 -12.15
CA HIS A 63 -10.05 16.83 -12.46
C HIS A 63 -9.33 16.12 -11.32
N LEU A 64 -8.32 16.76 -10.72
CA LEU A 64 -7.55 16.21 -9.60
C LEU A 64 -8.44 15.96 -8.36
N GLU A 65 -9.41 16.83 -8.08
CA GLU A 65 -10.39 16.66 -7.01
C GLU A 65 -11.22 15.38 -7.15
N LYS A 66 -11.34 14.83 -8.36
CA LYS A 66 -12.09 13.60 -8.66
C LYS A 66 -11.18 12.44 -9.02
N HIS A 67 -9.87 12.58 -8.80
CA HIS A 67 -8.90 11.58 -9.20
C HIS A 67 -8.98 10.35 -8.26
N PRO A 68 -9.32 9.15 -8.77
CA PRO A 68 -9.62 8.01 -7.92
C PRO A 68 -8.43 7.57 -7.07
N GLU A 69 -7.21 7.68 -7.60
CA GLU A 69 -6.01 7.32 -6.85
C GLU A 69 -5.71 8.30 -5.71
N ILE A 70 -6.01 9.60 -5.88
CA ILE A 70 -5.81 10.58 -4.82
C ILE A 70 -6.77 10.28 -3.66
N HIS A 71 -8.02 9.90 -3.97
CA HIS A 71 -8.99 9.50 -2.96
C HIS A 71 -8.58 8.23 -2.22
N ARG A 72 -8.03 7.24 -2.92
CA ARG A 72 -7.50 6.03 -2.28
C ARG A 72 -6.36 6.37 -1.33
N ILE A 73 -5.39 7.16 -1.79
CA ILE A 73 -4.25 7.58 -0.95
C ILE A 73 -4.75 8.37 0.27
N ASP A 74 -5.70 9.29 0.10
CA ASP A 74 -6.26 10.09 1.21
C ASP A 74 -6.99 9.19 2.23
N ALA A 75 -7.70 8.17 1.77
CA ALA A 75 -8.32 7.17 2.65
C ALA A 75 -7.27 6.34 3.40
N MET A 76 -6.21 5.90 2.71
CA MET A 76 -5.10 5.15 3.31
C MET A 76 -4.36 5.98 4.38
N LEU A 77 -4.04 7.24 4.06
CA LEU A 77 -3.42 8.17 5.01
C LEU A 77 -4.30 8.38 6.25
N THR A 78 -5.62 8.49 6.06
CA THR A 78 -6.56 8.64 7.17
C THR A 78 -6.56 7.39 8.07
N ALA A 79 -6.60 6.19 7.49
CA ALA A 79 -6.57 4.93 8.23
C ALA A 79 -5.26 4.74 9.01
N LEU A 80 -4.11 4.96 8.35
CA LEU A 80 -2.79 4.81 8.97
C LEU A 80 -2.60 5.78 10.14
N ARG A 81 -3.04 7.03 10.00
CA ARG A 81 -2.97 8.04 11.09
C ARG A 81 -3.94 7.76 12.23
N ALA A 82 -5.05 7.07 11.95
CA ALA A 82 -5.99 6.63 12.99
C ALA A 82 -5.52 5.35 13.72
N GLY A 83 -4.43 4.72 13.27
CA GLY A 83 -3.97 3.44 13.80
C GLY A 83 -4.88 2.27 13.43
N GLU A 84 -5.73 2.44 12.42
CA GLU A 84 -6.58 1.36 11.92
C GLU A 84 -5.72 0.32 11.18
N PRO A 85 -5.98 -0.98 11.36
CA PRO A 85 -5.25 -2.03 10.67
C PRO A 85 -5.44 -1.86 9.16
N PHE A 86 -4.38 -1.39 8.50
CA PHE A 86 -4.35 -1.25 7.07
C PHE A 86 -4.10 -2.63 6.45
N ALA A 87 -5.16 -3.24 5.93
CA ALA A 87 -5.00 -4.35 5.01
C ALA A 87 -4.42 -3.79 3.71
N LEU A 88 -3.09 -3.81 3.59
CA LEU A 88 -2.43 -3.78 2.28
C LEU A 88 -3.17 -4.82 1.43
N PRO A 89 -3.82 -4.44 0.31
CA PRO A 89 -4.31 -5.46 -0.61
C PRO A 89 -3.09 -6.29 -0.93
N ALA A 90 -3.11 -7.56 -0.51
CA ALA A 90 -1.99 -8.46 -0.63
C ALA A 90 -1.43 -8.28 -2.03
N SER A 91 -0.13 -7.96 -2.10
CA SER A 91 0.61 -7.85 -3.35
C SER A 91 0.03 -8.87 -4.33
N THR A 92 -0.66 -8.40 -5.37
CA THR A 92 -1.01 -9.23 -6.52
C THR A 92 0.32 -9.56 -7.18
N ALA A 93 1.04 -10.49 -6.56
CA ALA A 93 2.07 -11.28 -7.19
C ALA A 93 1.33 -12.25 -8.10
N GLU A 94 1.06 -11.78 -9.33
CA GLU A 94 0.96 -12.64 -10.51
C GLU A 94 2.32 -12.66 -11.21
#